data_AF-A0A4Q3IR04-F1
#
_entry.id   AF-A0A4Q3IR04-F1
#
_cell.length_a   1.000
_cell.length_b   1.000
_cell.length_c   1.000
_cell.angle_alpha   90.00
_cell.angle_beta   90.00
_cell.angle_gamma   90.00
#
_symmetry.space_group_name_H-M   'P 1'
#
loop_
_entity.id
_entity.type
_entity.pdbx_description
1 polymer ?
#
loop_
_entity_poly.entity_id
_entity_poly.type
_entity_poly.pdbx_seq_one_letter_code
_entity_poly.pdbx_strand_id
1 'polypeptide(L)' 'MAEAFIYDHVRTPRGKGKADGSLHEVTAIELGTQTLRAIKERNNLDTRLVE' A
#
# COMPACT_ATOMS: atom_id res chain seq x y z
N MET A 1 7.56 11.14 -26.97
CA MET A 1 8.17 10.80 -25.67
C MET A 1 7.03 10.75 -24.68
N ALA A 2 6.78 9.62 -24.02
CA ALA A 2 5.70 9.54 -23.04
C ALA A 2 6.20 10.16 -21.72
N GLU A 3 5.42 11.06 -21.15
CA GLU A 3 5.65 11.59 -19.81
C GLU A 3 4.99 10.66 -18.79
N ALA A 4 5.65 10.47 -17.64
CA ALA A 4 5.16 9.62 -16.56
C ALA A 4 4.94 10.46 -15.31
N PHE A 5 3.74 10.34 -14.73
CA PHE A 5 3.33 11.10 -13.56
C PHE A 5 3.01 10.15 -12.39
N ILE A 6 3.35 10.58 -11.18
CA ILE A 6 2.92 9.92 -9.94
C ILE A 6 1.74 10.72 -9.40
N TYR A 7 0.54 10.15 -9.51
CA TYR A 7 -0.68 10.83 -9.07
C TYR A 7 -0.90 10.77 -7.55
N ASP A 8 -0.61 9.61 -6.94
CA ASP A 8 -0.76 9.42 -5.50
C ASP A 8 0.14 8.27 -5.00
N HIS A 9 0.39 8.25 -3.69
CA HIS A 9 1.07 7.15 -3.01
C HIS A 9 0.48 6.93 -1.61
N VAL A 10 0.57 5.69 -1.13
CA VAL A 10 0.26 5.32 0.25
C VAL A 10 1.30 4.35 0.78
N ARG A 11 1.40 4.26 2.11
CA ARG A 11 2.32 3.37 2.81
C ARG A 11 1.72 2.92 4.12
N THR A 12 2.21 1.81 4.64
CA THR A 12 1.94 1.42 6.02
C THR A 12 2.65 2.37 7.01
N PRO A 13 2.19 2.42 8.27
CA PRO A 13 3.01 2.87 9.38
C PRO A 13 4.28 2.03 9.48
N ARG A 14 5.34 2.55 10.12
CA ARG A 14 6.55 1.78 10.36
C ARG A 14 6.44 1.05 11.69
N GLY A 15 6.56 -0.28 11.65
CA GLY A 15 6.70 -1.13 12.83
C GLY A 15 8.15 -1.50 13.09
N LYS A 16 8.49 -1.73 14.37
CA LYS A 16 9.80 -2.25 14.77
C LYS A 16 9.92 -3.73 14.38
N GLY A 17 11.05 -4.15 13.83
CA GLY A 17 11.30 -5.55 13.44
C GLY A 17 11.67 -6.49 14.59
N LYS A 18 11.08 -6.31 15.78
CA LYS A 18 11.32 -7.13 16.98
C LYS A 18 10.00 -7.72 17.46
N ALA A 19 10.05 -8.72 18.33
CA ALA A 19 8.86 -9.39 18.88
C ALA A 19 7.85 -8.41 19.54
N ASP A 20 8.33 -7.30 20.08
CA ASP A 20 7.51 -6.23 20.69
C ASP A 20 7.07 -5.15 19.69
N GLY A 21 7.25 -5.39 18.39
CA GLY A 21 6.93 -4.43 17.33
C GLY A 21 5.46 -4.44 16.95
N SER A 22 4.88 -3.25 16.76
CA SER A 22 3.46 -3.05 16.43
C SER A 22 2.98 -3.76 15.16
N LEU A 23 3.87 -4.09 14.23
CA LEU A 23 3.56 -4.80 12.99
C LEU A 23 4.24 -6.17 12.92
N HIS A 24 4.85 -6.66 14.00
CA HIS A 24 5.66 -7.87 13.98
C HIS A 24 4.85 -9.13 13.60
N GLU A 25 3.60 -9.19 14.06
CA GLU A 25 2.71 -10.32 13.79
C GLU A 25 1.95 -10.18 12.45
N VAL A 26 2.04 -9.02 11.79
CA VAL A 26 1.34 -8.78 10.53
C VAL A 26 2.15 -9.33 9.38
N THR A 27 1.56 -10.23 8.60
CA THR A 27 2.22 -10.84 7.45
C THR A 27 2.52 -9.80 6.36
N ALA A 28 3.56 -10.04 5.56
CA ALA A 28 3.90 -9.16 4.44
C ALA A 28 2.74 -9.02 3.43
N ILE A 29 1.99 -10.10 3.19
CA ILE A 29 0.82 -10.09 2.30
C ILE A 29 -0.26 -9.16 2.85
N GLU A 30 -0.52 -9.19 4.16
CA GLU A 30 -1.53 -8.33 4.78
C GLU A 30 -1.11 -6.85 4.74
N LEU A 31 0.17 -6.54 4.99
CA LEU A 31 0.71 -5.19 4.83
C LEU A 31 0.53 -4.65 3.40
N GLY A 32 0.80 -5.49 2.39
CA GLY A 32 0.57 -5.15 0.98
C GLY A 32 -0.91 -4.97 0.66
N THR A 33 -1.76 -5.87 1.14
CA THR A 33 -3.21 -5.86 0.93
C THR A 33 -3.85 -4.56 1.44
N GLN A 34 -3.52 -4.15 2.67
CA GLN A 34 -4.04 -2.92 3.25
C GLN A 34 -3.61 -1.69 2.45
N THR A 35 -2.35 -1.65 1.99
CA THR A 35 -1.81 -0.56 1.16
C THR A 35 -2.55 -0.46 -0.17
N LEU A 36 -2.80 -1.58 -0.85
CA LEU A 36 -3.52 -1.62 -2.13
C LEU A 36 -5.01 -1.27 -1.98
N ARG A 37 -5.66 -1.67 -0.89
CA ARG A 37 -7.03 -1.24 -0.59
C ARG A 37 -7.11 0.27 -0.35
N ALA A 38 -6.17 0.82 0.44
CA ALA A 38 -6.16 2.25 0.76
C ALA A 38 -5.98 3.13 -0.49
N ILE A 39 -5.08 2.80 -1.41
CA ILE A 39 -4.89 3.59 -2.64
C ILE A 39 -6.13 3.51 -3.54
N LYS A 40 -6.76 2.34 -3.64
CA LYS A 40 -8.00 2.15 -4.41
C LYS A 40 -9.13 3.00 -3.85
N GLU A 41 -9.37 2.92 -2.54
CA GLU A 41 -10.46 3.63 -1.87
C GLU A 41 -10.26 5.15 -1.92
N ARG A 42 -9.04 5.64 -1.66
CA ARG A 42 -8.73 7.08 -1.65
C ARG A 42 -8.94 7.75 -3.01
N ASN A 43 -8.74 7.00 -4.10
CA ASN A 43 -8.82 7.51 -5.47
C ASN A 43 -10.06 7.03 -6.23
N ASN A 44 -10.94 6.24 -5.59
CA ASN A 44 -12.05 5.53 -6.24
C ASN A 44 -11.59 4.82 -7.54
N LEU A 45 -10.44 4.12 -7.45
CA LEU A 45 -9.72 3.59 -8.60
C LEU A 45 -10.48 2.43 -9.27
N ASP A 46 -10.69 2.51 -10.58
CA ASP A 46 -11.11 1.35 -11.39
C ASP A 46 -9.90 0.42 -11.60
N THR A 47 -9.91 -0.69 -10.85
CA THR A 47 -8.80 -1.64 -10.86
C THR A 47 -8.63 -2.39 -12.18
N ARG A 48 -9.58 -2.28 -13.12
CA ARG A 48 -9.45 -2.86 -14.47
C ARG A 48 -8.46 -2.11 -15.36
N LEU A 49 -8.05 -0.90 -14.96
CA LEU A 49 -7.12 -0.05 -15.70
C LEU A 49 -5.65 -0.27 -15.32
N VAL A 50 -5.36 -1.18 -14.38
CA VAL A 50 -4.01 -1.50 -13.92
C VAL A 50 -3.47 -2.66 -14.77
N GLU A 51 -2.32 -2.46 -15.42
CA GLU A 51 -1.60 -3.45 -16.24
C GLU A 51 -0.57 -4.27 -15.44
#